data_AF-A0A1B8DQF8-F1
#
_entry.id   AF-A0A1B8DQF8-F1
#
_cell.length_a   1.000
_cell.length_b   1.000
_cell.length_c   1.000
_cell.angle_alpha   90.00
_cell.angle_beta   90.00
_cell.angle_gamma   90.00
#
_symmetry.space_group_name_H-M   'P 1'
#
loop_
_entity.id
_entity.type
_entity.pdbx_description
1 polymer ?
#
loop_
_entity_poly.entity_id
_entity_poly.type
_entity_poly.pdbx_seq_one_letter_code
_entity_poly.pdbx_strand_id
1 'polypeptide(L)'
;MGDVLNAIGFNNLPSNAPNGAVVRMKVENQDYDSENYGGGIARVIGYDQQNRIVGNAYNKKISNGDFQDITLDQDTDGIQSKYIGIISTGDAICLSWITLKNRDGASDSAWIGDIGKSCGQNWAWGNQEAGYVQDTGE
;
A
#
# COMPACT_ATOMS: atom_id res chain seq x y z
N MET A 1 -30.89 -13.85 8.31
CA MET A 1 -30.25 -12.60 7.86
C MET A 1 -28.78 -12.92 7.73
N GLY A 2 -28.29 -13.06 6.50
CA GLY A 2 -26.88 -13.37 6.24
C GLY A 2 -26.13 -12.06 6.12
N ASP A 3 -25.03 -11.94 6.85
CA ASP A 3 -24.09 -10.84 6.67
C ASP A 3 -23.46 -10.99 5.29
N VAL A 4 -23.77 -10.05 4.41
CA VAL A 4 -23.12 -9.91 3.11
C VAL A 4 -21.72 -9.39 3.40
N LEU A 5 -20.71 -10.24 3.19
CA LEU A 5 -19.33 -9.78 3.03
C LEU A 5 -19.30 -8.88 1.79
N ASN A 6 -19.22 -7.57 2.02
CA ASN A 6 -19.06 -6.59 0.94
C ASN A 6 -17.78 -6.94 0.16
N ALA A 7 -17.91 -6.94 -1.17
CA ALA A 7 -16.86 -7.29 -2.12
C ALA A 7 -15.60 -6.44 -1.92
N ILE A 8 -14.44 -7.08 -1.97
CA ILE A 8 -13.11 -6.43 -2.00
C ILE A 8 -12.72 -6.21 -3.46
N GLY A 9 -12.32 -5.00 -3.87
CA GLY A 9 -11.63 -4.82 -5.15
C GLY A 9 -10.68 -3.62 -5.22
N PHE A 10 -10.27 -3.16 -6.42
CA PHE A 10 -9.14 -2.22 -6.63
C PHE A 10 -9.44 -1.06 -7.65
N ASN A 11 -9.73 0.16 -7.16
CA ASN A 11 -9.97 1.40 -7.92
C ASN A 11 -9.06 2.57 -7.45
N ASN A 12 -8.15 2.29 -6.51
CA ASN A 12 -7.11 3.22 -6.04
C ASN A 12 -5.72 2.74 -6.48
N LEU A 13 -5.65 2.26 -7.72
CA LEU A 13 -4.42 1.79 -8.31
C LEU A 13 -3.57 3.01 -8.73
N PRO A 14 -2.24 2.95 -8.57
CA PRO A 14 -1.36 3.99 -9.08
C PRO A 14 -1.58 4.24 -10.59
N SER A 15 -1.31 5.47 -11.04
CA SER A 15 -1.25 5.75 -12.48
C SER A 15 -0.04 5.05 -13.13
N ASN A 16 -0.03 4.94 -14.46
CA ASN A 16 1.09 4.35 -15.20
C ASN A 16 2.42 4.98 -14.76
N ALA A 17 3.38 4.13 -14.47
CA ALA A 17 4.62 4.55 -13.85
C ALA A 17 5.70 4.85 -14.90
N PRO A 18 6.29 6.07 -14.91
CA PRO A 18 7.32 6.40 -15.88
C PRO A 18 8.66 5.70 -15.60
N ASN A 19 9.00 5.42 -14.33
CA ASN A 19 10.36 5.05 -13.90
C ASN A 19 10.49 3.77 -13.03
N GLY A 20 9.44 2.95 -12.90
CA GLY A 20 9.49 1.70 -12.12
C GLY A 20 8.15 1.33 -11.49
N ALA A 21 8.03 0.21 -10.79
CA ALA A 21 6.79 -0.18 -10.11
C ALA A 21 6.35 0.90 -9.10
N VAL A 22 5.04 1.14 -8.99
CA VAL A 22 4.49 2.12 -8.05
C VAL A 22 3.71 1.41 -6.97
N VAL A 23 3.98 1.81 -5.74
CA VAL A 23 3.28 1.37 -4.56
C VAL A 23 2.42 2.52 -4.07
N ARG A 24 1.09 2.33 -3.95
CA ARG A 24 0.23 3.27 -3.21
C ARG A 24 0.02 2.73 -1.81
N MET A 25 0.21 3.56 -0.81
CA MET A 25 -0.03 3.21 0.59
C MET A 25 -1.00 4.19 1.21
N LYS A 26 -1.95 3.68 2.00
CA LYS A 26 -2.91 4.49 2.77
C LYS A 26 -2.62 4.34 4.25
N VAL A 27 -2.54 5.47 4.93
CA VAL A 27 -2.56 5.54 6.39
C VAL A 27 -4.01 5.61 6.86
N GLU A 28 -4.30 4.90 7.94
CA GLU A 28 -5.62 4.88 8.56
C GLU A 28 -6.09 6.29 8.96
N ASN A 29 -7.40 6.52 8.98
CA ASN A 29 -7.91 7.78 9.51
C ASN A 29 -8.02 7.70 11.04
N GLN A 30 -7.68 8.76 11.76
CA GLN A 30 -7.81 8.76 13.22
C GLN A 30 -9.28 8.62 13.63
N ASP A 31 -9.58 7.70 14.54
CA ASP A 31 -10.90 7.57 15.15
C ASP A 31 -11.09 8.58 16.29
N TYR A 32 -9.99 9.06 16.89
CA TYR A 32 -9.96 10.04 17.97
C TYR A 32 -8.91 11.14 17.71
N ASP A 33 -9.23 12.40 18.03
CA ASP A 33 -8.34 13.56 17.82
C ASP A 33 -7.00 13.49 18.57
N SER A 34 -6.92 12.65 19.60
CA SER A 34 -5.68 12.42 20.36
C SER A 34 -4.71 11.44 19.69
N GLU A 35 -5.12 10.77 18.62
CA GLU A 35 -4.35 9.74 17.95
C GLU A 35 -3.77 10.25 16.63
N ASN A 36 -2.55 9.81 16.30
CA ASN A 36 -1.89 10.10 15.03
C ASN A 36 -1.30 8.80 14.48
N TYR A 37 -1.83 8.34 13.36
CA TYR A 37 -1.42 7.12 12.70
C TYR A 37 -0.42 7.35 11.56
N GLY A 38 -0.18 8.61 11.22
CA GLY A 38 0.82 9.03 10.26
C GLY A 38 2.24 8.83 10.78
N GLY A 39 3.16 8.57 9.86
CA GLY A 39 4.54 8.32 10.20
C GLY A 39 5.45 8.39 8.99
N GLY A 40 6.76 8.32 9.25
CA GLY A 40 7.77 8.23 8.21
C GLY A 40 8.04 6.79 7.78
N ILE A 41 8.40 6.66 6.52
CA ILE A 41 8.85 5.42 5.90
C ILE A 41 10.31 5.66 5.48
N ALA A 42 11.22 4.95 6.13
CA ALA A 42 12.64 5.02 5.86
C ALA A 42 12.94 4.46 4.46
N ARG A 43 12.31 3.32 4.12
CA ARG A 43 12.55 2.63 2.86
C ARG A 43 11.35 1.78 2.43
N VAL A 44 11.06 1.81 1.14
CA VAL A 44 10.21 0.86 0.43
C VAL A 44 11.10 0.05 -0.52
N ILE A 45 10.97 -1.27 -0.50
CA ILE A 45 11.80 -2.20 -1.25
C ILE A 45 10.91 -3.08 -2.12
N GLY A 46 11.18 -3.15 -3.42
CA GLY A 46 10.60 -4.15 -4.31
C GLY A 46 11.51 -5.36 -4.43
N TYR A 47 10.93 -6.55 -4.40
CA TYR A 47 11.64 -7.81 -4.64
C TYR A 47 11.02 -8.59 -5.80
N ASP A 48 11.82 -9.32 -6.57
CA ASP A 48 11.33 -10.29 -7.56
C ASP A 48 10.88 -11.62 -6.93
N GLN A 49 10.47 -12.57 -7.77
CA GLN A 49 10.04 -13.91 -7.36
C GLN A 49 11.15 -14.74 -6.69
N GLN A 50 12.43 -14.40 -6.91
CA GLN A 50 13.59 -15.03 -6.29
C GLN A 50 14.07 -14.28 -5.04
N ASN A 51 13.27 -13.34 -4.53
CA ASN A 51 13.56 -12.52 -3.36
C ASN A 51 14.81 -11.62 -3.52
N ARG A 52 15.16 -11.25 -4.77
CA ARG A 52 16.22 -10.29 -5.07
C ARG A 52 15.64 -8.89 -5.10
N ILE A 53 16.38 -7.90 -4.61
CA ILE A 53 15.97 -6.49 -4.64
C ILE A 53 15.96 -6.01 -6.09
N VAL A 54 14.85 -5.40 -6.51
CA VAL A 54 14.65 -4.88 -7.88
C VAL A 54 14.49 -3.37 -7.93
N GLY A 55 14.23 -2.74 -6.78
CA GLY A 55 14.16 -1.29 -6.69
C GLY A 55 13.82 -0.79 -5.30
N ASN A 56 14.01 0.52 -5.10
CA ASN A 56 13.87 1.15 -3.80
C ASN A 56 13.29 2.55 -3.88
N ALA A 57 12.64 2.96 -2.80
CA ALA A 57 12.36 4.36 -2.53
C ALA A 57 12.68 4.66 -1.07
N TYR A 58 13.07 5.90 -0.79
CA TYR A 58 13.53 6.31 0.54
C TYR A 58 12.78 7.54 1.05
N ASN A 59 12.83 7.73 2.38
CA ASN A 59 12.44 8.96 3.08
C ASN A 59 11.08 9.50 2.63
N LYS A 60 10.03 8.71 2.88
CA LYS A 60 8.65 9.10 2.64
C LYS A 60 7.97 9.41 3.97
N LYS A 61 6.88 10.17 3.92
CA LYS A 61 6.07 10.49 5.09
C LYS A 61 4.63 10.60 4.64
N ILE A 62 3.76 9.88 5.33
CA ILE A 62 2.34 9.89 5.04
C ILE A 62 1.63 10.43 6.28
N SER A 63 0.81 11.45 6.07
CA SER A 63 0.03 12.07 7.14
C SER A 63 -1.10 11.13 7.57
N ASN A 64 -1.62 11.36 8.77
CA ASN A 64 -2.80 10.67 9.26
C ASN A 64 -3.96 10.78 8.25
N GLY A 65 -4.64 9.68 7.96
CA GLY A 65 -5.74 9.65 7.01
C GLY A 65 -5.35 9.92 5.55
N ASP A 66 -4.07 10.05 5.20
CA ASP A 66 -3.64 10.34 3.84
C ASP A 66 -3.16 9.09 3.08
N PHE A 67 -2.94 9.20 1.77
CA PHE A 67 -2.27 8.19 0.96
C PHE A 67 -1.11 8.78 0.18
N GLN A 68 -0.18 7.93 -0.24
CA GLN A 68 0.95 8.34 -1.06
C GLN A 68 1.28 7.31 -2.13
N ASP A 69 1.53 7.80 -3.34
CA ASP A 69 2.16 7.05 -4.42
C ASP A 69 3.69 7.12 -4.31
N ILE A 70 4.31 5.95 -4.35
CA ILE A 70 5.76 5.78 -4.21
C ILE A 70 6.26 4.99 -5.42
N THR A 71 6.94 5.66 -6.34
CA THR A 71 7.64 5.00 -7.45
C THR A 71 8.96 4.44 -6.93
N LEU A 72 9.18 3.14 -7.16
CA LEU A 72 10.46 2.50 -6.89
C LEU A 72 11.45 2.87 -7.99
N ASP A 73 12.65 3.29 -7.58
CA ASP A 73 13.80 3.43 -8.47
C ASP A 73 14.33 2.04 -8.77
N GLN A 74 14.19 1.59 -10.03
CA GLN A 74 14.58 0.26 -10.49
C GLN A 74 15.70 0.36 -11.50
N ASP A 75 16.77 -0.42 -11.31
CA ASP A 75 17.93 -0.43 -12.22
C ASP A 75 17.63 -1.10 -13.57
N THR A 76 16.54 -1.88 -13.65
CA THR A 76 16.18 -2.61 -14.87
C THR A 76 14.71 -2.44 -15.19
N ASP A 77 14.47 -1.88 -16.37
CA ASP A 77 13.15 -1.71 -16.95
C ASP A 77 12.44 -3.07 -17.10
N GLY A 78 11.15 -3.11 -16.75
CA GLY A 78 10.30 -4.28 -16.95
C GLY A 78 10.44 -5.40 -15.91
N ILE A 79 11.31 -5.27 -14.91
CA ILE A 79 11.33 -6.24 -13.80
C ILE A 79 10.15 -5.98 -12.85
N GLN A 80 9.29 -6.99 -12.71
CA GLN A 80 8.15 -6.96 -11.80
C GLN A 80 8.60 -7.07 -10.34
N SER A 81 8.03 -6.23 -9.49
CA SER A 81 8.03 -6.46 -8.05
C SER A 81 6.93 -7.47 -7.70
N LYS A 82 7.28 -8.53 -6.98
CA LYS A 82 6.39 -9.57 -6.46
C LYS A 82 6.17 -9.45 -4.95
N TYR A 83 7.16 -8.92 -4.23
CA TYR A 83 7.03 -8.63 -2.82
C TYR A 83 7.43 -7.19 -2.54
N ILE A 84 6.77 -6.58 -1.55
CA ILE A 84 7.06 -5.22 -1.09
C ILE A 84 7.47 -5.27 0.37
N GLY A 85 8.66 -4.75 0.68
CA GLY A 85 9.12 -4.50 2.04
C GLY A 85 8.94 -3.04 2.40
N ILE A 86 8.44 -2.77 3.61
CA ILE A 86 8.27 -1.43 4.14
C ILE A 86 9.02 -1.34 5.45
N ILE A 87 9.88 -0.32 5.57
CA ILE A 87 10.68 -0.05 6.76
C ILE A 87 10.26 1.32 7.27
N SER A 88 9.63 1.37 8.45
CA SER A 88 9.27 2.61 9.13
C SER A 88 10.51 3.36 9.60
N THR A 89 10.40 4.68 9.76
CA THR A 89 11.36 5.43 10.59
C THR A 89 11.07 5.19 12.09
N GLY A 90 11.75 5.90 12.98
CA GLY A 90 11.58 5.72 14.43
C GLY A 90 10.20 6.08 15.00
N ASP A 91 9.32 6.63 14.16
CA ASP A 91 7.88 6.81 14.39
C ASP A 91 7.09 5.64 13.80
N ALA A 92 6.09 5.15 14.54
CA ALA A 92 5.20 4.11 14.05
C ALA A 92 4.24 4.68 13.00
N ILE A 93 4.08 3.98 11.88
CA ILE A 93 3.07 4.26 10.86
C ILE A 93 2.02 3.14 10.86
N CYS A 94 0.74 3.48 10.79
CA CYS A 94 -0.34 2.49 10.72
C CYS A 94 -0.95 2.50 9.32
N LEU A 95 -0.60 1.49 8.52
CA LEU A 95 -1.11 1.33 7.16
C LEU A 95 -2.40 0.52 7.15
N SER A 96 -3.35 0.95 6.33
CA SER A 96 -4.67 0.34 6.17
C SER A 96 -4.78 -0.54 4.93
N TRP A 97 -4.12 -0.11 3.84
CA TRP A 97 -3.94 -0.92 2.64
C TRP A 97 -2.72 -0.47 1.84
N ILE A 98 -2.26 -1.39 0.99
CA ILE A 98 -1.15 -1.19 0.07
C ILE A 98 -1.56 -1.74 -1.29
N THR A 99 -1.35 -0.99 -2.37
CA THR A 99 -1.48 -1.48 -3.74
C THR A 99 -0.16 -1.37 -4.49
N LEU A 100 0.03 -2.24 -5.48
CA LEU A 100 1.22 -2.33 -6.32
C LEU A 100 0.78 -2.37 -7.78
N LYS A 101 1.39 -1.50 -8.58
CA LYS A 101 1.28 -1.49 -10.03
C LYS A 101 2.66 -1.66 -10.66
N ASN A 102 2.81 -2.71 -11.46
CA ASN A 102 4.05 -2.95 -12.18
C ASN A 102 4.11 -2.12 -13.47
N ARG A 103 5.33 -1.77 -13.91
CA ARG A 103 5.55 -0.91 -15.09
C ARG A 103 5.26 -1.63 -16.42
N ASP A 104 5.39 -2.94 -16.46
CA ASP A 104 5.24 -3.76 -17.66
C ASP A 104 3.80 -4.16 -17.98
N GLY A 105 2.82 -3.59 -17.26
CA GLY A 105 1.40 -3.91 -17.44
C GLY A 105 0.99 -5.27 -16.87
N ALA A 106 1.87 -5.92 -16.10
CA ALA A 106 1.50 -7.10 -15.31
C ALA A 106 0.41 -6.77 -14.29
N SER A 107 -0.32 -7.80 -13.87
CA SER A 107 -1.46 -7.67 -12.96
C SER A 107 -1.13 -6.83 -11.72
N ASP A 108 -1.99 -5.85 -11.47
CA ASP A 108 -1.96 -5.05 -10.26
C ASP A 108 -2.22 -5.95 -9.04
N SER A 109 -1.59 -5.62 -7.92
CA SER A 109 -1.69 -6.38 -6.68
C SER A 109 -2.09 -5.47 -5.54
N ALA A 110 -2.73 -6.03 -4.52
CA ALA A 110 -3.15 -5.26 -3.38
C ALA A 110 -3.23 -6.13 -2.14
N TRP A 111 -2.95 -5.50 -1.01
CA TRP A 111 -3.07 -6.05 0.31
C TRP A 111 -3.94 -5.12 1.14
N ILE A 112 -4.92 -5.71 1.81
CA ILE A 112 -5.79 -5.03 2.75
C ILE A 112 -5.55 -5.65 4.11
N GLY A 113 -5.26 -4.83 5.11
CA GLY A 113 -5.11 -5.30 6.47
C GLY A 113 -4.78 -4.16 7.42
N ASP A 114 -5.27 -4.30 8.65
CA ASP A 114 -5.08 -3.33 9.71
C ASP A 114 -3.71 -3.58 10.40
N ILE A 115 -2.66 -2.89 9.93
CA ILE A 115 -1.38 -2.85 10.66
C ILE A 115 -1.54 -2.03 11.96
N GLY A 116 -2.54 -1.15 12.06
CA GLY A 116 -2.81 -0.32 13.24
C GLY A 116 -3.00 -1.11 14.53
N LYS A 117 -3.75 -2.22 14.48
CA LYS A 117 -3.83 -3.15 15.61
C LYS A 117 -2.46 -3.73 16.01
N SER A 118 -1.60 -4.06 15.04
CA SER A 118 -0.24 -4.54 15.31
C SER A 118 0.68 -3.45 15.84
N CYS A 119 0.38 -2.18 15.56
CA CYS A 119 1.06 -1.00 16.12
C CYS A 119 0.56 -0.67 17.54
N GLY A 120 -0.29 -1.50 18.14
CA GLY A 120 -0.80 -1.33 19.51
C GLY A 120 -1.90 -0.29 19.64
N GLN A 121 -2.48 0.18 18.52
CA GLN A 121 -3.60 1.11 18.54
C GLN A 121 -4.92 0.37 18.79
N ASN A 122 -5.89 1.10 19.36
CA ASN A 122 -7.25 0.58 19.46
C ASN A 122 -7.74 0.23 18.06
N TRP A 123 -8.38 -0.94 17.95
CA TRP A 123 -8.75 -1.62 16.71
C TRP A 123 -9.38 -0.67 15.67
N ALA A 124 -8.54 -0.10 14.81
CA ALA A 124 -8.92 0.86 13.79
C ALA A 124 -9.23 0.07 12.52
N TRP A 125 -10.50 -0.29 12.35
CA TRP A 125 -10.93 -0.89 11.09
C TRP A 125 -10.65 0.12 10.00
N GLY A 126 -9.78 -0.25 9.05
CA GLY A 126 -9.78 0.38 7.75
C GLY A 126 -11.17 0.24 7.14
N ASN A 127 -12.02 1.24 7.37
CA ASN A 127 -13.31 1.39 6.73
C ASN A 127 -13.15 1.98 5.31
N GLN A 128 -11.90 2.06 4.85
CA GLN A 128 -11.48 2.60 3.57
C GLN A 128 -11.21 1.47 2.60
N GLU A 129 -11.91 1.51 1.46
CA GLU A 129 -11.77 0.52 0.41
C GLU A 129 -10.40 0.66 -0.26
N ALA A 130 -9.69 -0.46 -0.43
CA ALA A 130 -8.57 -0.51 -1.37
C ALA A 130 -9.05 -0.46 -2.85
N GLY A 131 -10.39 -0.41 -3.06
CA GLY A 131 -11.07 -0.23 -4.35
C GLY A 131 -12.28 -1.14 -4.65
N TYR A 132 -12.61 -1.34 -5.94
CA TYR A 132 -13.67 -2.26 -6.43
C TYR A 132 -13.22 -3.19 -7.58
N VAL A 133 -13.86 -4.36 -7.73
CA VAL A 133 -13.69 -5.23 -8.90
C VAL A 133 -14.55 -4.62 -10.00
N GLN A 134 -14.02 -4.48 -11.22
CA GLN A 134 -14.87 -4.11 -12.36
C GLN A 134 -15.91 -5.21 -12.55
N ASP A 135 -17.18 -4.86 -12.44
CA ASP A 135 -18.27 -5.77 -12.78
C ASP A 135 -18.15 -6.13 -14.26
N THR A 136 -17.71 -7.36 -14.55
CA THR A 136 -17.64 -7.89 -15.92
C THR A 136 -19.00 -8.34 -16.43
N GLY A 137 -20.05 -8.23 -15.62
CA GLY A 137 -21.43 -8.54 -16.01
C GLY A 137 -21.67 -10.01 -16.35
N GLU A 138 -20.91 -10.94 -15.77
CA GLU A 138 -21.14 -12.39 -15.90
C GLU A 138 -22.11 -12.93 -14.83
#